data_AF-A0A7X8LEQ3-F1
#
_entry.id   AF-A0A7X8LEQ3-F1
#
_cell.length_a   1.000
_cell.length_b   1.000
_cell.length_c   1.000
_cell.angle_alpha   90.00
_cell.angle_beta   90.00
_cell.angle_gamma   90.00
#
_symmetry.space_group_name_H-M   'P 1'
#
loop_
_entity.id
_entity.type
_entity.pdbx_description
1 polymer ?
#
loop_
_entity_poly.entity_id
_entity_poly.type
_entity_poly.pdbx_seq_one_letter_code
_entity_poly.pdbx_strand_id
1 'polypeptide(L)'
;MDRMEFIHSITRTKVLETKLLSRAKIDRIIDAKDVDDVLKALNETEYSNSFSGVSGANDYEVILSNELKRVYNLMREVSPDPRVVDLLALKYDYHNLKVLVKETEYDKDFSDLYVPVATIDPKELRQAYIEQDFEQIPQEFQNALEAVLKDLQETKDPQRIDLIFDKYYFSHLYNMALATKVDLFINYVRDLIDFTNIKSAIRLKKQNKDFKFYDDAILENGNIDKEDILSTFNDSIDDMINKFKNTKISTNLIMGLDSYKETERLTDFEKYMDDYLMELNKESKLINFGPEPIFSYIVAKEAEIKTLRIILVAKLNNLSPEVIRERVRELYV
;
A
#
# COMPACT_ATOMS: atom_id res chain seq x y z
N MET A 1 -20.81 9.40 4.87
CA MET A 1 -21.49 8.19 4.36
C MET A 1 -22.68 7.88 5.24
N ASP A 2 -23.81 7.39 4.71
CA ASP A 2 -24.90 6.92 5.56
C ASP A 2 -24.51 5.57 6.17
N ARG A 3 -24.30 5.53 7.48
CA ARG A 3 -23.82 4.33 8.18
C ARG A 3 -24.86 3.19 8.16
N MET A 4 -26.14 3.51 8.00
CA MET A 4 -27.22 2.51 8.02
C MET A 4 -27.28 1.68 6.74
N GLU A 5 -26.81 2.21 5.60
CA GLU A 5 -26.77 1.49 4.32
C GLU A 5 -25.80 0.30 4.35
N PHE A 6 -24.84 0.29 5.29
CA PHE A 6 -23.79 -0.74 5.39
C PHE A 6 -24.20 -1.99 6.18
N ILE A 7 -25.41 -2.09 6.73
CA ILE A 7 -25.80 -3.20 7.63
C ILE A 7 -25.64 -4.58 6.96
N HIS A 8 -26.14 -4.73 5.73
CA HIS A 8 -26.00 -5.99 4.98
C HIS A 8 -24.54 -6.27 4.62
N SER A 9 -23.81 -5.23 4.21
CA SER A 9 -22.41 -5.30 3.82
C SER A 9 -21.50 -5.74 4.97
N ILE A 10 -21.75 -5.24 6.18
CA ILE A 10 -21.02 -5.64 7.39
C ILE A 10 -21.23 -7.11 7.70
N THR A 11 -22.47 -7.60 7.58
CA THR A 11 -22.76 -9.02 7.86
C THR A 11 -22.00 -9.94 6.91
N ARG A 12 -21.96 -9.60 5.61
CA ARG A 12 -21.16 -10.34 4.61
C ARG A 12 -19.66 -10.21 4.90
N THR A 13 -19.19 -9.02 5.27
CA THR A 13 -17.78 -8.76 5.60
C THR A 13 -17.32 -9.56 6.81
N LYS A 14 -18.10 -9.61 7.90
CA LYS A 14 -17.78 -10.40 9.11
C LYS A 14 -17.66 -11.89 8.80
N VAL A 15 -18.45 -12.43 7.87
CA VAL A 15 -18.29 -13.82 7.40
C VAL A 15 -16.98 -13.99 6.64
N LEU A 16 -16.60 -13.02 5.80
CA LEU A 16 -15.32 -13.05 5.08
C LEU A 16 -14.12 -12.92 6.01
N GLU A 17 -14.21 -12.12 7.08
CA GLU A 17 -13.14 -12.01 8.09
C GLU A 17 -12.80 -13.36 8.72
N THR A 18 -13.76 -14.27 8.88
CA THR A 18 -13.50 -15.64 9.40
C THR A 18 -12.65 -16.50 8.48
N LYS A 19 -12.48 -16.09 7.21
CA LYS A 19 -11.70 -16.80 6.20
C LYS A 19 -10.28 -16.25 6.02
N LEU A 20 -9.95 -15.16 6.73
CA LEU A 20 -8.60 -14.63 6.78
C LEU A 20 -7.62 -15.68 7.33
N LEU A 21 -6.39 -15.65 6.84
CA LEU A 21 -5.31 -16.52 7.27
C LEU A 21 -4.92 -16.18 8.71
N SER A 22 -5.16 -17.12 9.61
CA SER A 22 -4.72 -17.00 11.00
C SER A 22 -3.20 -17.11 11.12
N ARG A 23 -2.66 -16.59 12.23
CA ARG A 23 -1.23 -16.75 12.56
C ARG A 23 -0.76 -18.21 12.48
N ALA A 24 -1.54 -19.15 13.00
CA ALA A 24 -1.21 -20.58 12.94
C ALA A 24 -1.13 -21.13 11.50
N LYS A 25 -1.98 -20.64 10.59
CA LYS A 25 -1.92 -21.02 9.18
C LYS A 25 -0.69 -20.43 8.49
N ILE A 26 -0.35 -19.17 8.79
CA ILE A 26 0.88 -18.53 8.30
C ILE A 26 2.13 -19.25 8.82
N ASP A 27 2.19 -19.61 10.10
CA ASP A 27 3.33 -20.38 10.65
C ASP A 27 3.46 -21.74 9.95
N ARG A 28 2.35 -22.45 9.70
CA ARG A 28 2.35 -23.70 8.91
C ARG A 28 2.86 -23.48 7.48
N ILE A 29 2.54 -22.36 6.85
CA ILE A 29 3.03 -21.99 5.51
C ILE A 29 4.54 -21.68 5.55
N ILE A 30 5.02 -21.02 6.60
CA ILE A 30 6.46 -20.73 6.78
C ILE A 30 7.25 -22.03 6.98
N ASP A 31 6.69 -23.00 7.69
CA ASP A 31 7.31 -24.31 7.92
C ASP A 31 7.19 -25.28 6.75
N ALA A 32 6.47 -24.91 5.68
CA ALA A 32 6.41 -25.70 4.46
C ALA A 32 7.81 -25.87 3.84
N LYS A 33 8.05 -27.04 3.24
CA LYS A 33 9.38 -27.41 2.73
C LYS A 33 9.81 -26.53 1.56
N ASP A 34 8.91 -26.31 0.61
CA ASP A 34 9.13 -25.62 -0.64
C ASP A 34 7.87 -24.85 -1.08
N VAL A 35 7.97 -24.13 -2.19
CA VAL A 35 6.88 -23.33 -2.73
C VAL A 35 5.67 -24.19 -3.12
N ASP A 36 5.88 -25.39 -3.64
CA ASP A 36 4.77 -26.28 -4.00
C ASP A 36 3.95 -26.69 -2.79
N ASP A 37 4.60 -26.96 -1.66
CA ASP A 37 3.92 -27.23 -0.39
C ASP A 37 3.19 -26.00 0.17
N VAL A 38 3.74 -24.78 -0.03
CA VAL A 38 3.02 -23.53 0.27
C VAL A 38 1.76 -23.42 -0.59
N LEU A 39 1.86 -23.65 -1.89
CA LEU A 39 0.72 -23.56 -2.81
C LEU A 39 -0.37 -24.58 -2.47
N LYS A 40 -0.01 -25.82 -2.11
CA LYS A 40 -0.98 -26.82 -1.60
C LYS A 40 -1.69 -26.31 -0.35
N ALA A 41 -0.96 -25.75 0.61
CA ALA A 41 -1.53 -25.21 1.83
C ALA A 41 -2.47 -24.02 1.57
N LEU A 42 -2.16 -23.17 0.58
CA LEU A 42 -3.03 -22.07 0.14
C LEU A 42 -4.30 -22.57 -0.57
N ASN A 43 -4.20 -23.65 -1.34
CA ASN A 43 -5.35 -24.25 -2.01
C ASN A 43 -6.36 -24.88 -1.01
N GLU A 44 -5.97 -25.13 0.23
CA GLU A 44 -6.88 -25.50 1.33
C GLU A 44 -7.63 -24.29 1.94
N THR A 45 -7.44 -23.07 1.42
CA THR A 45 -8.00 -21.82 1.98
C THR A 45 -8.87 -21.10 0.95
N GLU A 46 -9.32 -19.88 1.28
CA GLU A 46 -10.08 -19.03 0.34
C GLU A 46 -9.30 -18.72 -0.96
N TYR A 47 -7.96 -18.79 -0.90
CA TYR A 47 -7.07 -18.59 -2.05
C TYR A 47 -7.24 -19.64 -3.16
N SER A 48 -7.92 -20.76 -2.90
CA SER A 48 -8.27 -21.77 -3.93
C SER A 48 -8.97 -21.15 -5.15
N ASN A 49 -9.75 -20.09 -4.95
CA ASN A 49 -10.44 -19.38 -6.04
C ASN A 49 -9.51 -18.56 -6.94
N SER A 50 -8.23 -18.42 -6.56
CA SER A 50 -7.25 -17.55 -7.21
C SER A 50 -6.18 -18.34 -7.99
N PHE A 51 -6.33 -19.66 -8.10
CA PHE A 51 -5.43 -20.55 -8.85
C PHE A 51 -5.64 -20.58 -10.37
N SER A 52 -6.57 -19.78 -10.90
CA SER A 52 -6.78 -19.70 -12.35
C SER A 52 -5.52 -19.24 -13.08
N GLY A 53 -5.09 -19.97 -14.11
CA GLY A 53 -3.89 -19.65 -14.89
C GLY A 53 -2.55 -20.04 -14.24
N VAL A 54 -2.57 -20.77 -13.12
CA VAL A 54 -1.36 -21.24 -12.43
C VAL A 54 -0.92 -22.59 -12.99
N SER A 55 0.33 -22.66 -13.45
CA SER A 55 0.95 -23.88 -14.00
C SER A 55 2.08 -24.43 -13.12
N GLY A 56 2.62 -23.64 -12.19
CA GLY A 56 3.60 -24.12 -11.22
C GLY A 56 4.06 -23.08 -10.20
N ALA A 57 5.09 -23.44 -9.43
CA ALA A 57 5.64 -22.64 -8.33
C ALA A 57 6.04 -21.20 -8.71
N ASN A 58 6.46 -20.95 -9.95
CA ASN A 58 6.88 -19.63 -10.41
C ASN A 58 5.69 -18.67 -10.66
N ASP A 59 4.47 -19.19 -10.74
CA ASP A 59 3.26 -18.40 -11.04
C ASP A 59 2.59 -17.86 -9.75
N TYR A 60 3.31 -17.84 -8.64
CA TYR A 60 2.76 -17.40 -7.36
C TYR A 60 2.25 -15.94 -7.40
N GLU A 61 2.89 -15.05 -8.17
CA GLU A 61 2.38 -13.68 -8.37
C GLU A 61 1.04 -13.65 -9.11
N VAL A 62 0.76 -14.63 -9.98
CA VAL A 62 -0.55 -14.76 -10.63
C VAL A 62 -1.63 -15.04 -9.58
N ILE A 63 -1.35 -15.92 -8.60
CA ILE A 63 -2.28 -16.20 -7.49
C ILE A 63 -2.55 -14.95 -6.67
N LEU A 64 -1.48 -14.24 -6.30
CA LEU A 64 -1.58 -13.02 -5.48
C LEU A 64 -2.33 -11.90 -6.21
N SER A 65 -2.07 -11.72 -7.51
CA SER A 65 -2.77 -10.75 -8.36
C SER A 65 -4.24 -11.11 -8.56
N ASN A 66 -4.55 -12.39 -8.82
CA ASN A 66 -5.92 -12.89 -8.92
C ASN A 66 -6.69 -12.67 -7.62
N GLU A 67 -6.06 -12.95 -6.47
CA GLU A 67 -6.70 -12.73 -5.18
C GLU A 67 -6.97 -11.25 -4.93
N LEU A 68 -5.99 -10.38 -5.21
CA LEU A 68 -6.17 -8.94 -5.09
C LEU A 68 -7.37 -8.48 -5.94
N LYS A 69 -7.44 -8.91 -7.20
CA LYS A 69 -8.56 -8.61 -8.10
C LYS A 69 -9.89 -9.13 -7.58
N ARG A 70 -9.92 -10.37 -7.08
CA ARG A 70 -11.12 -10.99 -6.49
C ARG A 70 -11.62 -10.18 -5.30
N VAL A 71 -10.74 -9.79 -4.38
CA VAL A 71 -11.07 -9.03 -3.18
C VAL A 71 -11.64 -7.66 -3.53
N TYR A 72 -10.98 -6.90 -4.40
CA TYR A 72 -11.44 -5.57 -4.79
C TYR A 72 -12.80 -5.62 -5.51
N ASN A 73 -12.99 -6.56 -6.44
CA ASN A 73 -14.27 -6.74 -7.12
C ASN A 73 -15.39 -7.13 -6.14
N LEU A 74 -15.11 -8.07 -5.23
CA LEU A 74 -16.06 -8.48 -4.20
C LEU A 74 -16.42 -7.32 -3.27
N MET A 75 -15.45 -6.52 -2.84
CA MET A 75 -15.72 -5.39 -1.94
C MET A 75 -16.48 -4.26 -2.62
N ARG A 76 -16.27 -4.02 -3.92
CA ARG A 76 -17.11 -3.10 -4.71
C ARG A 76 -18.56 -3.60 -4.82
N GLU A 77 -18.77 -4.91 -4.97
CA GLU A 77 -20.12 -5.51 -4.97
C GLU A 77 -20.79 -5.42 -3.59
N VAL A 78 -20.00 -5.60 -2.53
CA VAL A 78 -20.50 -5.61 -1.15
C VAL A 78 -20.78 -4.20 -0.62
N SER A 79 -19.99 -3.20 -1.02
CA SER A 79 -20.10 -1.85 -0.49
C SER A 79 -21.22 -1.04 -1.16
N PRO A 80 -22.12 -0.40 -0.40
CA PRO A 80 -23.11 0.52 -0.96
C PRO A 80 -22.47 1.81 -1.49
N ASP A 81 -21.28 2.16 -0.99
CA ASP A 81 -20.53 3.33 -1.42
C ASP A 81 -19.14 2.90 -1.93
N PRO A 82 -18.83 3.08 -3.23
CA PRO A 82 -17.58 2.61 -3.80
C PRO A 82 -16.35 3.34 -3.23
N ARG A 83 -16.53 4.55 -2.68
CA ARG A 83 -15.42 5.37 -2.14
C ARG A 83 -14.64 4.67 -1.03
N VAL A 84 -15.26 3.74 -0.30
CA VAL A 84 -14.58 2.94 0.74
C VAL A 84 -13.48 2.06 0.12
N VAL A 85 -13.79 1.46 -1.02
CA VAL A 85 -12.87 0.58 -1.76
C VAL A 85 -11.90 1.40 -2.58
N ASP A 86 -12.40 2.46 -3.24
CA ASP A 86 -11.62 3.31 -4.12
C ASP A 86 -10.53 4.07 -3.37
N LEU A 87 -10.75 4.41 -2.09
CA LEU A 87 -9.71 4.99 -1.23
C LEU A 87 -8.46 4.10 -1.15
N LEU A 88 -8.63 2.78 -1.07
CA LEU A 88 -7.52 1.82 -1.03
C LEU A 88 -7.02 1.47 -2.45
N ALA A 89 -7.91 1.52 -3.45
CA ALA A 89 -7.57 1.28 -4.85
C ALA A 89 -6.68 2.40 -5.44
N LEU A 90 -6.81 3.63 -4.94
CA LEU A 90 -6.19 4.83 -5.49
C LEU A 90 -4.67 4.71 -5.71
N LYS A 91 -3.96 3.99 -4.83
CA LYS A 91 -2.53 3.76 -4.99
C LYS A 91 -2.18 3.01 -6.27
N TYR A 92 -3.09 2.14 -6.74
CA TYR A 92 -2.92 1.41 -7.98
C TYR A 92 -3.23 2.28 -9.20
N ASP A 93 -4.14 3.26 -9.10
CA ASP A 93 -4.34 4.27 -10.15
C ASP A 93 -3.05 5.07 -10.37
N TYR A 94 -2.45 5.60 -9.29
CA TYR A 94 -1.19 6.34 -9.39
C TYR A 94 0.01 5.47 -9.76
N HIS A 95 0.02 4.20 -9.38
CA HIS A 95 1.00 3.23 -9.89
C HIS A 95 0.85 3.06 -11.41
N ASN A 96 -0.37 2.87 -11.91
CA ASN A 96 -0.65 2.70 -13.33
C ASN A 96 -0.30 3.96 -14.14
N LEU A 97 -0.54 5.16 -13.60
CA LEU A 97 -0.10 6.42 -14.21
C LEU A 97 1.44 6.50 -14.31
N LYS A 98 2.16 6.09 -13.26
CA LYS A 98 3.64 6.01 -13.30
C LYS A 98 4.12 5.03 -14.36
N VAL A 99 3.50 3.85 -14.44
CA VAL A 99 3.82 2.84 -15.45
C VAL A 99 3.59 3.41 -16.85
N LEU A 100 2.43 4.03 -17.09
CA LEU A 100 2.06 4.63 -18.38
C LEU A 100 3.05 5.69 -18.86
N VAL A 101 3.42 6.64 -17.99
CA VAL A 101 4.38 7.68 -18.35
C VAL A 101 5.75 7.04 -18.63
N LYS A 102 6.23 6.15 -17.76
CA LYS A 102 7.52 5.46 -17.96
C LYS A 102 7.53 4.60 -19.23
N GLU A 103 6.43 3.93 -19.55
CA GLU A 103 6.26 3.15 -20.78
C GLU A 103 6.52 4.02 -22.01
N THR A 104 5.90 5.20 -22.03
CA THR A 104 6.01 6.17 -23.13
C THR A 104 7.40 6.81 -23.19
N GLU A 105 7.96 7.24 -22.06
CA GLU A 105 9.27 7.90 -21.99
C GLU A 105 10.44 6.96 -22.35
N TYR A 106 10.32 5.68 -22.02
CA TYR A 106 11.37 4.69 -22.28
C TYR A 106 11.18 3.91 -23.59
N ASP A 107 10.07 4.11 -24.30
CA ASP A 107 9.68 3.37 -25.51
C ASP A 107 9.80 1.84 -25.31
N LYS A 108 9.20 1.34 -24.23
CA LYS A 108 9.21 -0.08 -23.84
C LYS A 108 7.82 -0.50 -23.45
N ASP A 109 7.48 -1.77 -23.70
CA ASP A 109 6.23 -2.34 -23.21
C ASP A 109 6.32 -2.67 -21.72
N PHE A 110 5.45 -2.07 -20.91
CA PHE A 110 5.30 -2.34 -19.48
C PHE A 110 3.89 -2.83 -19.14
N SER A 111 3.19 -3.43 -20.11
CA SER A 111 1.83 -3.96 -19.95
C SER A 111 1.69 -4.89 -18.74
N ASP A 112 2.72 -5.68 -18.43
CA ASP A 112 2.73 -6.62 -17.30
C ASP A 112 2.86 -5.95 -15.92
N LEU A 113 3.22 -4.65 -15.87
CA LEU A 113 3.38 -3.90 -14.62
C LEU A 113 2.09 -3.20 -14.17
N TYR A 114 1.07 -3.14 -15.03
CA TYR A 114 -0.23 -2.57 -14.67
C TYR A 114 -0.97 -3.45 -13.67
N VAL A 115 -1.64 -2.80 -12.72
CA VAL A 115 -2.42 -3.48 -11.69
C VAL A 115 -3.92 -3.32 -11.99
N PRO A 116 -4.70 -4.42 -12.14
CA PRO A 116 -6.07 -4.38 -12.64
C PRO A 116 -7.14 -4.14 -11.55
N VAL A 117 -6.78 -3.49 -10.43
CA VAL A 117 -7.72 -3.15 -9.34
C VAL A 117 -7.93 -1.66 -9.14
N ALA A 118 -7.28 -0.85 -9.97
CA ALA A 118 -7.47 0.59 -10.11
C ALA A 118 -8.95 0.98 -10.30
N THR A 119 -9.27 2.25 -10.06
CA THR A 119 -10.60 2.81 -10.32
C THR A 119 -10.86 2.99 -11.82
N ILE A 120 -9.80 3.18 -12.60
CA ILE A 120 -9.83 3.19 -14.07
C ILE A 120 -9.22 1.90 -14.61
N ASP A 121 -9.83 1.33 -15.66
CA ASP A 121 -9.21 0.21 -16.35
C ASP A 121 -7.86 0.64 -16.98
N PRO A 122 -6.75 -0.06 -16.71
CA PRO A 122 -5.44 0.35 -17.21
C PRO A 122 -5.36 0.44 -18.74
N LYS A 123 -6.16 -0.36 -19.47
CA LYS A 123 -6.19 -0.31 -20.93
C LYS A 123 -6.93 0.93 -21.42
N GLU A 124 -8.04 1.29 -20.78
CA GLU A 124 -8.77 2.53 -21.07
C GLU A 124 -7.88 3.75 -20.79
N LEU A 125 -7.21 3.77 -19.63
CA LEU A 125 -6.25 4.83 -19.28
C LEU A 125 -5.14 4.96 -20.32
N ARG A 126 -4.53 3.83 -20.72
CA ARG A 126 -3.46 3.80 -21.72
C ARG A 126 -3.95 4.27 -23.09
N GLN A 127 -5.12 3.83 -23.51
CA GLN A 127 -5.72 4.23 -24.78
C GLN A 127 -5.99 5.74 -24.81
N ALA A 128 -6.67 6.26 -23.78
CA ALA A 128 -6.97 7.69 -23.65
C ALA A 128 -5.69 8.54 -23.69
N TYR A 129 -4.63 8.11 -23.03
CA TYR A 129 -3.34 8.80 -23.03
C TYR A 129 -2.68 8.83 -24.42
N ILE A 130 -2.63 7.69 -25.12
CA ILE A 130 -2.03 7.57 -26.46
C ILE A 130 -2.81 8.40 -27.48
N GLU A 131 -4.14 8.36 -27.41
CA GLU A 131 -5.04 9.11 -28.30
C GLU A 131 -5.13 10.60 -27.95
N GLN A 132 -4.49 11.03 -26.86
CA GLN A 132 -4.58 12.38 -26.29
C GLN A 132 -6.03 12.80 -25.95
N ASP A 133 -6.89 11.82 -25.69
CA ASP A 133 -8.28 12.01 -25.25
C ASP A 133 -8.34 12.12 -23.72
N PHE A 134 -7.81 13.22 -23.20
CA PHE A 134 -7.76 13.46 -21.76
C PHE A 134 -9.15 13.68 -21.14
N GLU A 135 -10.21 13.90 -21.92
CA GLU A 135 -11.58 14.07 -21.40
C GLU A 135 -12.08 12.80 -20.69
N GLN A 136 -11.56 11.63 -21.06
CA GLN A 136 -11.87 10.35 -20.41
C GLN A 136 -11.09 10.10 -19.11
N ILE A 137 -10.13 10.96 -18.79
CA ILE A 137 -9.28 10.84 -17.59
C ILE A 137 -9.81 11.81 -16.52
N PRO A 138 -10.05 11.38 -15.28
CA PRO A 138 -10.41 12.26 -14.16
C PRO A 138 -9.44 13.42 -13.98
N GLN A 139 -9.97 14.58 -13.59
CA GLN A 139 -9.21 15.83 -13.50
C GLN A 139 -7.99 15.73 -12.57
N GLU A 140 -8.11 15.03 -11.45
CA GLU A 140 -7.03 14.81 -10.49
C GLU A 140 -5.84 14.08 -11.12
N PHE A 141 -6.09 13.15 -12.04
CA PHE A 141 -5.07 12.41 -12.76
C PHE A 141 -4.50 13.22 -13.92
N GLN A 142 -5.33 13.99 -14.62
CA GLN A 142 -4.86 14.95 -15.63
C GLN A 142 -3.86 15.95 -15.02
N ASN A 143 -4.19 16.53 -13.86
CA ASN A 143 -3.32 17.49 -13.17
C ASN A 143 -1.96 16.86 -12.79
N ALA A 144 -1.99 15.60 -12.35
CA ALA A 144 -0.76 14.86 -12.04
C ALA A 144 0.08 14.58 -13.29
N LEU A 145 -0.55 14.16 -14.39
CA LEU A 145 0.11 13.95 -15.68
C LEU A 145 0.74 15.24 -16.22
N GLU A 146 0.00 16.35 -16.22
CA GLU A 146 0.50 17.64 -16.68
C GLU A 146 1.73 18.09 -15.89
N ALA A 147 1.68 17.98 -14.56
CA ALA A 147 2.80 18.34 -13.70
C ALA A 147 4.05 17.49 -13.96
N VAL A 148 3.88 16.18 -14.17
CA VAL A 148 4.99 15.27 -14.50
C VAL A 148 5.58 15.58 -15.87
N LEU A 149 4.74 15.74 -16.89
CA LEU A 149 5.20 16.01 -18.26
C LEU A 149 5.93 17.35 -18.34
N LYS A 150 5.45 18.38 -17.65
CA LYS A 150 6.13 19.67 -17.56
C LYS A 150 7.48 19.55 -16.86
N ASP A 151 7.57 18.88 -15.72
CA ASP A 151 8.83 18.71 -15.00
C ASP A 151 9.84 17.88 -15.80
N LEU A 152 9.39 16.85 -16.52
CA LEU A 152 10.25 16.06 -17.41
C LEU A 152 10.80 16.89 -18.57
N GLN A 153 9.99 17.76 -19.18
CA GLN A 153 10.45 18.66 -20.25
C GLN A 153 11.52 19.63 -19.75
N GLU A 154 11.40 20.11 -18.50
CA GLU A 154 12.33 21.07 -17.90
C GLU A 154 13.61 20.42 -17.35
N THR A 155 13.49 19.29 -16.65
CA THR A 155 14.60 18.70 -15.86
C THR A 155 15.25 17.51 -16.54
N LYS A 156 14.50 16.76 -17.35
CA LYS A 156 14.89 15.46 -17.92
C LYS A 156 15.36 14.44 -16.86
N ASP A 157 14.86 14.51 -15.63
CA ASP A 157 15.18 13.55 -14.55
C ASP A 157 14.01 12.60 -14.28
N PRO A 158 14.06 11.34 -14.76
CA PRO A 158 12.99 10.37 -14.55
C PRO A 158 12.76 10.00 -13.08
N GLN A 159 13.69 10.29 -12.17
CA GLN A 159 13.49 10.06 -10.74
C GLN A 159 12.42 10.99 -10.15
N ARG A 160 12.13 12.12 -10.79
CA ARG A 160 11.12 13.09 -10.34
C ARG A 160 9.69 12.65 -10.67
N ILE A 161 9.52 11.72 -11.62
CA ILE A 161 8.21 11.13 -11.97
C ILE A 161 7.54 10.55 -10.72
N ASP A 162 8.27 9.70 -9.98
CA ASP A 162 7.72 9.04 -8.80
C ASP A 162 7.36 10.03 -7.70
N LEU A 163 8.24 11.03 -7.48
CA LEU A 163 8.07 12.07 -6.48
C LEU A 163 6.83 12.94 -6.72
N ILE A 164 6.62 13.37 -7.96
CA ILE A 164 5.47 14.22 -8.32
C ILE A 164 4.19 13.40 -8.19
N PHE A 165 4.15 12.19 -8.75
CA PHE A 165 2.96 11.34 -8.62
C PHE A 165 2.66 10.97 -7.16
N ASP A 166 3.68 10.74 -6.31
CA ASP A 166 3.47 10.49 -4.88
C ASP A 166 2.81 11.70 -4.18
N LYS A 167 3.24 12.93 -4.49
CA LYS A 167 2.61 14.15 -3.97
C LYS A 167 1.13 14.25 -4.36
N TYR A 168 0.81 14.04 -5.64
CA TYR A 168 -0.57 14.06 -6.11
C TYR A 168 -1.39 12.92 -5.50
N TYR A 169 -0.83 11.71 -5.41
CA TYR A 169 -1.47 10.57 -4.79
C TYR A 169 -1.88 10.85 -3.35
N PHE A 170 -0.94 11.28 -2.51
CA PHE A 170 -1.24 11.49 -1.09
C PHE A 170 -2.16 12.68 -0.84
N SER A 171 -2.07 13.74 -1.64
CA SER A 171 -3.04 14.85 -1.58
C SER A 171 -4.45 14.39 -1.96
N HIS A 172 -4.57 13.63 -3.05
CA HIS A 172 -5.85 13.06 -3.49
C HIS A 172 -6.41 12.09 -2.43
N LEU A 173 -5.58 11.17 -1.92
CA LEU A 173 -5.95 10.22 -0.87
C LEU A 173 -6.46 10.93 0.39
N TYR A 174 -5.77 11.98 0.83
CA TYR A 174 -6.18 12.79 1.98
C TYR A 174 -7.54 13.46 1.78
N ASN A 175 -7.75 14.09 0.62
CA ASN A 175 -9.02 14.74 0.30
C ASN A 175 -10.18 13.73 0.20
N MET A 176 -9.95 12.56 -0.40
CA MET A 176 -10.93 11.46 -0.42
C MET A 176 -11.27 11.01 1.00
N ALA A 177 -10.28 10.81 1.87
CA ALA A 177 -10.49 10.40 3.25
C ALA A 177 -11.32 11.44 4.02
N LEU A 178 -11.00 12.74 3.91
CA LEU A 178 -11.79 13.81 4.52
C LEU A 178 -13.25 13.82 4.02
N ALA A 179 -13.46 13.61 2.72
CA ALA A 179 -14.80 13.61 2.13
C ALA A 179 -15.69 12.47 2.67
N THR A 180 -15.10 11.36 3.15
CA THR A 180 -15.86 10.26 3.76
C THR A 180 -16.47 10.64 5.11
N LYS A 181 -15.81 11.55 5.85
CA LYS A 181 -16.11 11.91 7.25
C LYS A 181 -16.06 10.71 8.21
N VAL A 182 -15.17 9.76 7.95
CA VAL A 182 -14.95 8.58 8.79
C VAL A 182 -13.58 8.69 9.46
N ASP A 183 -13.57 8.79 10.79
CA ASP A 183 -12.35 9.05 11.57
C ASP A 183 -11.26 8.00 11.34
N LEU A 184 -11.63 6.72 11.20
CA LEU A 184 -10.68 5.65 10.89
C LEU A 184 -9.91 5.95 9.59
N PHE A 185 -10.60 6.39 8.54
CA PHE A 185 -9.99 6.61 7.23
C PHE A 185 -9.07 7.83 7.24
N ILE A 186 -9.53 8.89 7.90
CA ILE A 186 -8.76 10.13 8.06
C ILE A 186 -7.49 9.85 8.88
N ASN A 187 -7.63 9.16 10.01
CA ASN A 187 -6.49 8.77 10.85
C ASN A 187 -5.52 7.86 10.10
N TYR A 188 -6.02 6.83 9.42
CA TYR A 188 -5.20 5.90 8.64
C TYR A 188 -4.35 6.63 7.61
N VAL A 189 -4.96 7.55 6.83
CA VAL A 189 -4.24 8.28 5.78
C VAL A 189 -3.22 9.25 6.37
N ARG A 190 -3.56 9.99 7.42
CA ARG A 190 -2.62 10.93 8.06
C ARG A 190 -1.43 10.21 8.69
N ASP A 191 -1.68 9.10 9.37
CA ASP A 191 -0.64 8.28 9.99
C ASP A 191 0.23 7.62 8.91
N LEU A 192 -0.36 7.15 7.79
CA LEU A 192 0.38 6.63 6.64
C LEU A 192 1.29 7.70 6.00
N ILE A 193 0.83 8.94 5.89
CA ILE A 193 1.64 10.06 5.41
C ILE A 193 2.84 10.30 6.33
N ASP A 194 2.64 10.34 7.65
CA ASP A 194 3.71 10.54 8.62
C ASP A 194 4.78 9.45 8.49
N PHE A 195 4.39 8.17 8.50
CA PHE A 195 5.35 7.08 8.29
C PHE A 195 6.05 7.14 6.93
N THR A 196 5.32 7.50 5.87
CA THR A 196 5.88 7.63 4.51
C THR A 196 6.90 8.76 4.43
N ASN A 197 6.66 9.87 5.11
CA ASN A 197 7.58 10.99 5.20
C ASN A 197 8.86 10.61 5.94
N ILE A 198 8.76 9.95 7.11
CA ILE A 198 9.94 9.50 7.85
C ILE A 198 10.74 8.45 7.04
N LYS A 199 10.05 7.51 6.39
CA LYS A 199 10.69 6.53 5.50
C LYS A 199 11.43 7.22 4.35
N SER A 200 10.80 8.21 3.72
CA SER A 200 11.38 8.97 2.61
C SER A 200 12.58 9.79 3.08
N ALA A 201 12.49 10.42 4.25
CA ALA A 201 13.59 11.15 4.88
C ALA A 201 14.84 10.25 5.04
N ILE A 202 14.67 9.08 5.65
CA ILE A 202 15.77 8.11 5.85
C ILE A 202 16.35 7.67 4.50
N ARG A 203 15.50 7.31 3.54
CA ARG A 203 15.92 6.86 2.21
C ARG A 203 16.76 7.91 1.48
N LEU A 204 16.32 9.16 1.47
CA LEU A 204 16.97 10.25 0.74
C LEU A 204 18.30 10.66 1.38
N LYS A 205 18.39 10.62 2.71
CA LYS A 205 19.65 10.79 3.45
C LYS A 205 20.65 9.70 3.09
N LYS A 206 20.23 8.43 3.03
CA LYS A 206 21.09 7.31 2.60
C LYS A 206 21.56 7.45 1.15
N GLN A 207 20.76 8.08 0.30
CA GLN A 207 21.10 8.36 -1.11
C GLN A 207 21.92 9.65 -1.31
N ASN A 208 22.26 10.39 -0.23
CA ASN A 208 22.96 11.67 -0.29
C ASN A 208 22.28 12.69 -1.24
N LYS A 209 20.94 12.72 -1.25
CA LYS A 209 20.18 13.71 -2.03
C LYS A 209 20.27 15.08 -1.39
N ASP A 210 20.19 16.13 -2.20
CA ASP A 210 20.24 17.51 -1.72
C ASP A 210 18.96 17.91 -0.96
N PHE A 211 19.02 19.04 -0.26
CA PHE A 211 17.87 19.53 0.50
C PHE A 211 16.66 19.84 -0.39
N LYS A 212 16.88 20.29 -1.62
CA LYS A 212 15.79 20.58 -2.56
C LYS A 212 15.00 19.32 -2.90
N PHE A 213 15.68 18.23 -3.25
CA PHE A 213 15.04 16.95 -3.54
C PHE A 213 14.39 16.36 -2.28
N TYR A 214 15.01 16.57 -1.12
CA TYR A 214 14.43 16.17 0.16
C TYR A 214 13.11 16.90 0.43
N ASP A 215 13.09 18.24 0.35
CA ASP A 215 11.87 19.05 0.51
C ASP A 215 10.80 18.70 -0.53
N ASP A 216 11.24 18.48 -1.77
CA ASP A 216 10.36 18.03 -2.85
C ASP A 216 9.73 16.66 -2.56
N ALA A 217 10.31 15.81 -1.71
CA ALA A 217 9.78 14.49 -1.42
C ALA A 217 8.89 14.44 -0.17
N ILE A 218 8.99 15.42 0.73
CA ILE A 218 8.17 15.44 1.95
C ILE A 218 6.75 15.89 1.60
N LEU A 219 5.80 15.06 2.01
CA LEU A 219 4.37 15.19 1.78
C LEU A 219 3.73 16.07 2.86
N GLU A 220 2.65 16.75 2.48
CA GLU A 220 1.80 17.52 3.40
C GLU A 220 0.65 16.65 3.97
N ASN A 221 -0.13 17.23 4.88
CA ASN A 221 -1.37 16.67 5.44
C ASN A 221 -1.23 15.47 6.41
N GLY A 222 -0.01 15.16 6.84
CA GLY A 222 0.25 14.28 7.99
C GLY A 222 -0.17 14.90 9.33
N ASN A 223 0.07 14.19 10.44
CA ASN A 223 -0.07 14.77 11.79
C ASN A 223 1.20 15.45 12.26
N ILE A 224 2.36 15.13 11.68
CA ILE A 224 3.62 15.80 11.93
C ILE A 224 3.75 16.94 10.92
N ASP A 225 4.03 18.15 11.41
CA ASP A 225 4.22 19.31 10.56
C ASP A 225 5.37 19.09 9.57
N LYS A 226 5.20 19.57 8.32
CA LYS A 226 6.17 19.37 7.25
C LYS A 226 7.54 19.93 7.66
N GLU A 227 7.56 21.12 8.25
CA GLU A 227 8.75 21.82 8.71
C GLU A 227 9.51 21.01 9.77
N ASP A 228 8.80 20.29 10.64
CA ASP A 228 9.43 19.40 11.61
C ASP A 228 10.16 18.26 10.91
N ILE A 229 9.57 17.65 9.88
CA ILE A 229 10.22 16.59 9.11
C ILE A 229 11.43 17.15 8.33
N LEU A 230 11.27 18.31 7.69
CA LEU A 230 12.34 19.00 6.95
C LEU A 230 13.56 19.30 7.82
N SER A 231 13.33 19.67 9.08
CA SER A 231 14.44 19.93 10.02
C SER A 231 15.32 18.70 10.28
N THR A 232 14.83 17.48 9.99
CA THR A 232 15.58 16.23 10.18
C THR A 232 16.57 15.90 9.07
N PHE A 233 16.74 16.78 8.08
CA PHE A 233 17.65 16.57 6.95
C PHE A 233 19.06 16.16 7.39
N ASN A 234 19.61 16.82 8.41
CA ASN A 234 20.95 16.57 8.93
C ASN A 234 20.98 15.74 10.23
N ASP A 235 19.83 15.36 10.76
CA ASP A 235 19.72 14.67 12.05
C ASP A 235 20.27 13.24 11.99
N SER A 236 20.74 12.69 13.10
CA SER A 236 20.95 11.24 13.22
C SER A 236 19.61 10.51 13.43
N ILE A 237 19.61 9.18 13.38
CA ILE A 237 18.42 8.40 13.73
C ILE A 237 18.04 8.61 15.21
N ASP A 238 19.03 8.76 16.10
CA ASP A 238 18.80 9.07 17.52
C ASP A 238 18.14 10.44 17.73
N ASP A 239 18.53 11.44 16.93
CA ASP A 239 17.90 12.76 16.97
C ASP A 239 16.45 12.68 16.49
N MET A 240 16.17 11.91 15.42
CA MET A 240 14.81 11.66 14.93
C MET A 240 13.94 10.96 15.97
N ILE A 241 14.46 9.94 16.65
CA ILE A 241 13.76 9.24 17.76
C ILE A 241 13.38 10.24 18.85
N ASN A 242 14.34 11.06 19.29
CA ASN A 242 14.11 12.05 20.33
C ASN A 242 13.08 13.11 19.93
N LYS A 243 13.11 13.54 18.67
CA LYS A 243 12.20 14.55 18.12
C LYS A 243 10.77 14.02 18.04
N PHE A 244 10.56 12.79 17.57
CA PHE A 244 9.22 12.26 17.31
C PHE A 244 8.61 11.43 18.43
N LYS A 245 9.24 11.33 19.60
CA LYS A 245 8.76 10.51 20.73
C LYS A 245 7.37 10.86 21.28
N ASN A 246 6.92 12.09 21.08
CA ASN A 246 5.61 12.57 21.56
C ASN A 246 4.55 12.59 20.44
N THR A 247 4.86 12.09 19.25
CA THR A 247 3.91 12.02 18.14
C THR A 247 2.89 10.92 18.37
N LYS A 248 1.75 10.98 17.69
CA LYS A 248 0.68 9.97 17.77
C LYS A 248 1.17 8.57 17.40
N ILE A 249 2.10 8.46 16.45
CA ILE A 249 2.63 7.19 15.93
C ILE A 249 3.90 6.73 16.67
N SER A 250 4.28 7.39 17.77
CA SER A 250 5.63 7.30 18.33
C SER A 250 6.07 5.89 18.73
N THR A 251 5.17 5.06 19.27
CA THR A 251 5.51 3.71 19.73
C THR A 251 6.11 2.87 18.61
N ASN A 252 5.36 2.65 17.53
CA ASN A 252 5.83 1.88 16.39
C ASN A 252 6.90 2.63 15.57
N LEU A 253 6.82 3.96 15.52
CA LEU A 253 7.82 4.77 14.84
C LEU A 253 9.21 4.60 15.45
N ILE A 254 9.32 4.68 16.78
CA ILE A 254 10.59 4.49 17.49
C ILE A 254 11.10 3.07 17.29
N MET A 255 10.26 2.05 17.46
CA MET A 255 10.65 0.65 17.22
C MET A 255 11.16 0.44 15.79
N GLY A 256 10.51 1.06 14.79
CA GLY A 256 10.97 1.03 13.40
C GLY A 256 12.30 1.74 13.18
N LEU A 257 12.50 2.90 13.82
CA LEU A 257 13.75 3.65 13.74
C LEU A 257 14.91 2.90 14.41
N ASP A 258 14.69 2.32 15.58
CA ASP A 258 15.67 1.47 16.28
C ASP A 258 16.03 0.24 15.43
N SER A 259 15.03 -0.45 14.88
CA SER A 259 15.27 -1.59 14.01
C SER A 259 16.04 -1.21 12.74
N TYR A 260 15.74 -0.07 12.13
CA TYR A 260 16.53 0.45 11.02
C TYR A 260 17.96 0.80 11.44
N LYS A 261 18.15 1.39 12.62
CA LYS A 261 19.48 1.74 13.16
C LYS A 261 20.36 0.50 13.35
N GLU A 262 19.78 -0.61 13.78
CA GLU A 262 20.51 -1.87 13.98
C GLU A 262 20.82 -2.61 12.66
N THR A 263 19.92 -2.52 11.68
CA THR A 263 19.96 -3.38 10.48
C THR A 263 20.34 -2.66 9.19
N GLU A 264 20.20 -1.33 9.16
CA GLU A 264 20.24 -0.45 7.99
C GLU A 264 19.27 -0.83 6.86
N ARG A 265 18.24 -1.63 7.15
CA ARG A 265 17.23 -2.11 6.20
C ARG A 265 15.92 -1.36 6.40
N LEU A 266 15.51 -0.60 5.39
CA LEU A 266 14.22 0.10 5.42
C LEU A 266 13.02 -0.85 5.50
N THR A 267 13.16 -2.09 5.02
CA THR A 267 12.12 -3.12 5.14
C THR A 267 11.78 -3.45 6.59
N ASP A 268 12.74 -3.29 7.50
CA ASP A 268 12.57 -3.61 8.91
C ASP A 268 11.82 -2.46 9.62
N PHE A 269 12.08 -1.20 9.21
CA PHE A 269 11.22 -0.05 9.57
C PHE A 269 9.79 -0.22 9.04
N GLU A 270 9.63 -0.60 7.77
CA GLU A 270 8.31 -0.75 7.14
C GLU A 270 7.44 -1.78 7.83
N LYS A 271 8.03 -2.82 8.43
CA LYS A 271 7.28 -3.79 9.24
C LYS A 271 6.51 -3.09 10.37
N TYR A 272 7.15 -2.22 11.14
CA TYR A 272 6.49 -1.53 12.25
C TYR A 272 5.43 -0.53 11.81
N MET A 273 5.63 0.11 10.64
CA MET A 273 4.59 0.92 9.99
C MET A 273 3.38 0.06 9.63
N ASP A 274 3.60 -1.06 8.96
CA ASP A 274 2.52 -1.98 8.56
C ASP A 274 1.78 -2.54 9.79
N ASP A 275 2.50 -2.88 10.86
CA ASP A 275 1.94 -3.37 12.12
C ASP A 275 1.08 -2.29 12.80
N TYR A 276 1.54 -1.04 12.86
CA TYR A 276 0.76 0.09 13.40
C TYR A 276 -0.55 0.29 12.64
N LEU A 277 -0.48 0.33 11.30
CA LEU A 277 -1.64 0.52 10.45
C LEU A 277 -2.61 -0.66 10.56
N MET A 278 -2.12 -1.87 10.78
CA MET A 278 -2.96 -3.03 11.06
C MET A 278 -3.69 -2.90 12.41
N GLU A 279 -2.98 -2.52 13.48
CA GLU A 279 -3.59 -2.31 14.81
C GLU A 279 -4.69 -1.25 14.77
N LEU A 280 -4.45 -0.13 14.08
CA LEU A 280 -5.46 0.91 13.88
C LEU A 280 -6.76 0.37 13.25
N ASN A 281 -6.66 -0.62 12.36
CA ASN A 281 -7.81 -1.24 11.71
C ASN A 281 -8.48 -2.32 12.57
N LYS A 282 -7.79 -2.95 13.54
CA LYS A 282 -8.37 -4.02 14.37
C LYS A 282 -9.57 -3.56 15.21
N GLU A 283 -9.62 -2.28 15.59
CA GLU A 283 -10.75 -1.71 16.34
C GLU A 283 -12.08 -1.76 15.56
N SER A 284 -12.01 -1.79 14.22
CA SER A 284 -13.21 -1.89 13.36
C SER A 284 -14.04 -3.15 13.59
N LYS A 285 -13.47 -4.22 14.16
CA LYS A 285 -14.20 -5.46 14.50
C LYS A 285 -15.39 -5.20 15.44
N LEU A 286 -15.30 -4.16 16.26
CA LEU A 286 -16.33 -3.79 17.23
C LEU A 286 -17.45 -2.95 16.61
N ILE A 287 -17.28 -2.46 15.38
CA ILE A 287 -18.24 -1.60 14.70
C ILE A 287 -19.36 -2.47 14.11
N ASN A 288 -20.60 -2.11 14.46
CA ASN A 288 -21.81 -2.81 13.99
C ASN A 288 -22.56 -2.06 12.89
N PHE A 289 -22.21 -0.79 12.65
CA PHE A 289 -22.83 0.07 11.64
C PHE A 289 -21.77 1.01 11.06
N GLY A 290 -21.52 0.95 9.75
CA GLY A 290 -20.57 1.81 9.07
C GLY A 290 -19.63 1.09 8.09
N PRO A 291 -18.82 1.87 7.35
CA PRO A 291 -17.93 1.37 6.30
C PRO A 291 -16.63 0.75 6.82
N GLU A 292 -16.30 0.92 8.10
CA GLU A 292 -15.00 0.56 8.67
C GLU A 292 -14.65 -0.93 8.54
N PRO A 293 -15.57 -1.91 8.77
CA PRO A 293 -15.23 -3.31 8.57
C PRO A 293 -14.83 -3.65 7.12
N ILE A 294 -15.46 -3.01 6.12
CA ILE A 294 -15.13 -3.23 4.70
C ILE A 294 -13.71 -2.75 4.41
N PHE A 295 -13.39 -1.53 4.86
CA PHE A 295 -12.07 -0.95 4.72
C PHE A 295 -11.00 -1.82 5.38
N SER A 296 -11.21 -2.21 6.64
CA SER A 296 -10.27 -3.03 7.40
C SER A 296 -10.10 -4.42 6.81
N TYR A 297 -11.15 -5.02 6.23
CA TYR A 297 -11.04 -6.30 5.54
C TYR A 297 -10.13 -6.20 4.31
N ILE A 298 -10.24 -5.12 3.51
CA ILE A 298 -9.34 -4.91 2.37
C ILE A 298 -7.90 -4.73 2.87
N VAL A 299 -7.67 -3.89 3.89
CA VAL A 299 -6.34 -3.71 4.50
C VAL A 299 -5.77 -5.05 4.98
N ALA A 300 -6.59 -5.88 5.63
CA ALA A 300 -6.20 -7.21 6.08
C ALA A 300 -5.79 -8.12 4.92
N LYS A 301 -6.59 -8.16 3.84
CA LYS A 301 -6.29 -8.97 2.65
C LYS A 301 -5.02 -8.51 1.94
N GLU A 302 -4.77 -7.21 1.85
CA GLU A 302 -3.52 -6.70 1.28
C GLU A 302 -2.31 -7.06 2.13
N ALA A 303 -2.44 -7.01 3.46
CA ALA A 303 -1.38 -7.43 4.38
C ALA A 303 -1.10 -8.94 4.28
N GLU A 304 -2.13 -9.78 4.13
CA GLU A 304 -1.96 -11.21 3.85
C GLU A 304 -1.20 -11.42 2.54
N ILE A 305 -1.63 -10.78 1.45
CA ILE A 305 -0.99 -10.91 0.14
C ILE A 305 0.48 -10.48 0.21
N LYS A 306 0.78 -9.37 0.90
CA LYS A 306 2.15 -8.90 1.13
C LYS A 306 2.96 -9.91 1.95
N THR A 307 2.37 -10.49 2.98
CA THR A 307 2.99 -11.52 3.83
C THR A 307 3.29 -12.79 3.04
N LEU A 308 2.32 -13.28 2.26
CA LEU A 308 2.48 -14.44 1.39
C LEU A 308 3.58 -14.21 0.36
N ARG A 309 3.62 -13.04 -0.29
CA ARG A 309 4.70 -12.66 -1.21
C ARG A 309 6.06 -12.80 -0.56
N ILE A 310 6.22 -12.28 0.66
CA ILE A 310 7.49 -12.35 1.39
C ILE A 310 7.88 -13.80 1.68
N ILE A 311 6.93 -14.63 2.12
CA ILE A 311 7.20 -16.05 2.39
C ILE A 311 7.59 -16.79 1.10
N LEU A 312 6.83 -16.61 0.01
CA LEU A 312 7.06 -17.25 -1.27
C LEU A 312 8.41 -16.85 -1.87
N VAL A 313 8.73 -15.55 -1.90
CA VAL A 313 10.04 -15.05 -2.35
C VAL A 313 11.16 -15.59 -1.48
N ALA A 314 10.99 -15.60 -0.16
CA ALA A 314 12.00 -16.13 0.75
C ALA A 314 12.24 -17.63 0.56
N LYS A 315 11.18 -18.41 0.30
CA LYS A 315 11.26 -19.84 0.00
C LYS A 315 11.95 -20.11 -1.34
N LEU A 316 11.65 -19.35 -2.38
CA LEU A 316 12.37 -19.42 -3.66
C LEU A 316 13.87 -19.14 -3.50
N ASN A 317 14.23 -18.29 -2.54
CA ASN A 317 15.62 -17.97 -2.18
C ASN A 317 16.21 -18.88 -1.09
N ASN A 318 15.52 -19.97 -0.73
CA ASN A 318 15.95 -20.96 0.26
C ASN A 318 16.29 -20.38 1.65
N LEU A 319 15.59 -19.33 2.08
CA LEU A 319 15.74 -18.80 3.44
C LEU A 319 15.12 -19.73 4.48
N SER A 320 15.71 -19.77 5.67
CA SER A 320 15.23 -20.61 6.76
C SER A 320 13.90 -20.10 7.34
N PRO A 321 13.04 -20.97 7.89
CA PRO A 321 11.79 -20.58 8.53
C PRO A 321 11.95 -19.49 9.61
N GLU A 322 13.03 -19.51 10.38
CA GLU A 322 13.34 -18.53 11.43
C GLU A 322 13.51 -17.13 10.83
N VAL A 323 14.32 -17.02 9.77
CA VAL A 323 14.54 -15.75 9.05
C VAL A 323 13.26 -15.23 8.41
N ILE A 324 12.39 -16.14 7.94
CA ILE A 324 11.10 -15.75 7.37
C ILE A 324 10.18 -15.17 8.45
N ARG A 325 10.09 -15.80 9.63
CA ARG A 325 9.25 -15.32 10.74
C ARG A 325 9.61 -13.90 11.19
N GLU A 326 10.89 -13.54 11.15
CA GLU A 326 11.34 -12.19 11.51
C GLU A 326 10.79 -11.11 10.56
N ARG A 327 10.57 -11.45 9.29
CA ARG A 327 10.13 -10.53 8.22
C ARG A 327 8.62 -10.45 8.02
N VAL A 328 7.88 -11.38 8.62
CA VAL A 328 6.42 -11.45 8.56
C VAL A 328 5.81 -10.38 9.47
N ARG A 329 4.73 -9.75 9.00
CA ARG A 329 4.01 -8.66 9.68
C ARG A 329 2.93 -9.18 10.61
N GLU A 330 2.41 -8.30 11.45
CA GLU A 330 1.18 -8.53 12.18
C GLU A 330 0.00 -8.74 11.22
N LEU A 331 -0.87 -9.67 11.61
CA LEU A 331 -2.06 -10.04 10.86
C LEU A 331 -3.30 -9.50 11.55
N TYR A 332 -4.38 -9.42 10.78
CA TYR A 332 -5.66 -8.95 11.33
C TYR A 332 -6.27 -9.93 12.33
N VAL A 333 -6.13 -11.25 12.14
CA VAL A 333 -6.76 -12.34 12.93
C VAL A 333 -5.76 -13.18 13.71
#